data_AF-A0A0M0JMZ9-F1
#
_entry.id   AF-A0A0M0JMZ9-F1
#
_cell.length_a   1.000
_cell.length_b   1.000
_cell.length_c   1.000
_cell.angle_alpha   90.00
_cell.angle_beta   90.00
_cell.angle_gamma   90.00
#
_symmetry.space_group_name_H-M   'P 1'
#
loop_
_entity.id
_entity.type
_entity.pdbx_description
1 polymer ?
#
loop_
_entity_poly.entity_id
_entity_poly.type
_entity_poly.pdbx_seq_one_letter_code
_entity_poly.pdbx_strand_id
1 'polypeptide(L)'
;MGKRVALPQRSDHGGNKKLRSVWTRAERREEVTRMYQAGSFAYSKWELTASHALYHAVGDMMNTHSVRVAVARAMWPEHASADTAADHLRNISDYFITAFDDGDFLSTHNDGSSGSLAWVLHLSRDWNPTSGGELRFNAGAPNSPQSRGTIDFSPGFNKMLLFLTRPGNTPHEVLPVKLASTDAEPRFGLTGWYMTSGDAFQGGTAAEFAQMKAGESKVSLRGDDLCV
;
A
#
# COMPACT_ATOMS: atom_id res chain seq x y z
N MET A 1 32.04 -30.13 14.29
CA MET A 1 32.08 -29.31 13.05
C MET A 1 30.76 -29.48 12.31
N GLY A 2 29.81 -28.58 12.53
CA GLY A 2 28.50 -28.62 11.87
C GLY A 2 28.59 -28.01 10.47
N LYS A 3 28.21 -28.78 9.44
CA LYS A 3 28.17 -28.30 8.05
C LYS A 3 27.14 -27.18 7.93
N ARG A 4 27.58 -25.97 7.57
CA ARG A 4 26.69 -24.91 7.09
C ARG A 4 26.04 -25.39 5.79
N VAL A 5 24.72 -25.55 5.82
CA VAL A 5 23.93 -25.77 4.60
C VAL A 5 23.92 -24.44 3.85
N ALA A 6 24.47 -24.42 2.65
CA ALA A 6 24.45 -23.24 1.80
C ALA A 6 23.00 -22.96 1.35
N LEU A 7 22.52 -21.74 1.59
CA LEU A 7 21.26 -21.27 1.04
C LEU A 7 21.37 -21.17 -0.49
N PRO A 8 20.35 -21.60 -1.25
CA PRO A 8 20.40 -21.57 -2.71
C PRO A 8 20.46 -20.12 -3.21
N GLN A 9 21.39 -19.85 -4.12
CA GLN A 9 21.46 -18.59 -4.85
C GLN A 9 20.17 -18.40 -5.66
N ARG A 10 19.48 -17.28 -5.44
CA ARG A 10 18.26 -16.92 -6.16
C ARG A 10 18.62 -16.12 -7.41
N SER A 11 18.03 -16.51 -8.53
CA SER A 11 18.11 -15.80 -9.81
C SER A 11 17.41 -14.44 -9.71
N ASP A 12 18.17 -13.38 -9.93
CA ASP A 12 17.68 -12.00 -10.04
C ASP A 12 16.88 -11.82 -11.34
N HIS A 13 15.57 -11.86 -11.21
CA HIS A 13 14.65 -11.36 -12.22
C HIS A 13 13.78 -10.27 -11.59
N GLY A 14 14.32 -9.06 -11.53
CA GLY A 14 13.69 -7.80 -11.98
C GLY A 14 12.26 -7.48 -11.58
N GLY A 15 11.77 -8.02 -10.47
CA GLY A 15 10.48 -7.64 -9.91
C GLY A 15 10.59 -7.74 -8.40
N ASN A 16 9.93 -6.83 -7.70
CA ASN A 16 9.63 -7.00 -6.29
C ASN A 16 8.69 -8.21 -6.21
N LYS A 17 9.24 -9.43 -6.33
CA LYS A 17 8.57 -10.69 -6.07
C LYS A 17 8.31 -10.60 -4.57
N LYS A 18 7.23 -9.88 -4.24
CA LYS A 18 6.81 -9.45 -2.90
C LYS A 18 7.19 -10.58 -1.98
N LEU A 19 7.94 -10.31 -0.92
CA LEU A 19 8.57 -11.30 -0.04
C LEU A 19 7.49 -12.12 0.69
N ARG A 20 6.74 -12.90 -0.09
CA ARG A 20 5.50 -13.58 0.24
C ARG A 20 5.86 -14.77 1.09
N SER A 21 5.56 -14.68 2.38
CA SER A 21 5.29 -15.82 3.26
C SER A 21 6.36 -16.91 3.40
N VAL A 22 7.54 -16.75 2.76
CA VAL A 22 8.61 -17.76 2.70
C VAL A 22 9.64 -17.64 3.82
N TRP A 23 9.42 -16.71 4.75
CA TRP A 23 10.30 -16.46 5.89
C TRP A 23 9.55 -16.71 7.18
N THR A 24 10.28 -17.21 8.18
CA THR A 24 9.78 -17.15 9.55
C THR A 24 9.62 -15.67 9.97
N ARG A 25 8.75 -15.41 10.95
CA ARG A 25 8.55 -14.05 11.49
C ARG A 25 9.87 -13.41 11.93
N ALA A 26 10.79 -14.20 12.49
CA ALA A 26 12.09 -13.73 12.96
C ALA A 26 13.00 -13.30 11.80
N GLU A 27 13.18 -14.16 10.79
CA GLU A 27 14.05 -13.87 9.62
C GLU A 27 13.56 -12.64 8.84
N ARG A 28 12.24 -12.50 8.67
CA ARG A 28 11.66 -11.31 8.03
C ARG A 28 12.03 -10.04 8.78
N ARG A 29 11.86 -10.05 10.10
CA ARG A 29 12.11 -8.87 10.94
C ARG A 29 13.57 -8.46 10.92
N GLU A 30 14.49 -9.42 10.97
CA GLU A 30 15.92 -9.14 10.92
C GLU A 30 16.30 -8.44 9.61
N GLU A 31 15.87 -8.99 8.48
CA GLU A 31 16.17 -8.42 7.17
C GLU A 31 15.52 -7.06 6.95
N VAL A 32 14.24 -6.92 7.31
CA VAL A 32 13.51 -5.65 7.18
C VAL A 32 14.12 -4.56 8.07
N THR A 33 14.55 -4.91 9.29
CA THR A 33 15.24 -3.98 10.18
C THR A 33 16.55 -3.50 9.58
N ARG A 34 17.34 -4.43 9.01
CA ARG A 34 18.59 -4.11 8.32
C ARG A 34 18.37 -3.16 7.14
N MET A 35 17.35 -3.44 6.32
CA MET A 35 16.97 -2.57 5.19
C MET A 35 16.55 -1.18 5.65
N TYR A 36 15.70 -1.11 6.68
CA TYR A 36 15.21 0.15 7.23
C TYR A 36 16.34 1.01 7.81
N GLN A 37 17.26 0.40 8.57
CA GLN A 37 18.45 1.07 9.11
C GLN A 37 19.41 1.57 8.02
N ALA A 38 19.44 0.89 6.86
CA ALA A 38 20.19 1.31 5.70
C ALA A 38 19.49 2.42 4.88
N GLY A 39 18.34 2.93 5.32
CA GLY A 39 17.55 3.94 4.60
C GLY A 39 16.87 3.43 3.34
N SER A 40 16.77 2.11 3.18
CA SER A 40 16.10 1.48 2.04
C SER A 40 14.59 1.34 2.29
N PHE A 41 13.80 1.27 1.22
CA PHE A 41 12.39 0.91 1.31
C PHE A 41 12.24 -0.47 1.99
N ALA A 42 11.48 -0.53 3.07
CA ALA A 42 11.40 -1.68 3.95
C ALA A 42 9.97 -1.90 4.43
N TYR A 43 9.54 -3.16 4.47
CA TYR A 43 8.22 -3.52 4.96
C TYR A 43 8.26 -4.86 5.66
N SER A 44 7.67 -4.92 6.85
CA SER A 44 7.39 -6.17 7.56
C SER A 44 5.89 -6.30 7.61
N LYS A 45 5.31 -7.17 6.77
CA LYS A 45 3.89 -7.52 6.76
C LYS A 45 3.71 -8.90 6.12
N TRP A 46 2.61 -9.57 6.44
CA TRP A 46 2.19 -10.76 5.70
C TRP A 46 1.27 -10.35 4.55
N GLU A 47 1.37 -11.07 3.43
CA GLU A 47 0.45 -10.94 2.31
C GLU A 47 -0.19 -12.29 1.99
N LEU A 48 -1.50 -12.31 1.74
CA LEU A 48 -2.19 -13.51 1.27
C LEU A 48 -1.67 -13.88 -0.13
N THR A 49 -1.44 -15.17 -0.36
CA THR A 49 -0.94 -15.66 -1.63
C THR A 49 -1.95 -15.45 -2.76
N ALA A 50 -1.47 -15.06 -3.93
CA ALA A 50 -2.32 -14.81 -5.11
C ALA A 50 -3.08 -16.05 -5.63
N SER A 51 -2.73 -17.26 -5.19
CA SER A 51 -3.45 -18.50 -5.50
C SER A 51 -4.67 -18.77 -4.59
N HIS A 52 -4.87 -17.95 -3.55
CA HIS A 52 -5.96 -18.15 -2.60
C HIS A 52 -7.28 -17.63 -3.17
N ALA A 53 -8.39 -18.36 -3.01
CA ALA A 53 -9.69 -17.98 -3.56
C ALA A 53 -10.16 -16.57 -3.13
N LEU A 54 -9.93 -16.20 -1.86
CA LEU A 54 -10.22 -14.85 -1.35
C LEU A 54 -9.46 -13.75 -2.09
N TYR A 55 -8.22 -14.00 -2.53
CA TYR A 55 -7.46 -13.03 -3.31
C TYR A 55 -8.21 -12.73 -4.62
N HIS A 56 -8.59 -13.77 -5.36
CA HIS A 56 -9.38 -13.62 -6.59
C HIS A 56 -10.73 -12.93 -6.34
N ALA A 57 -11.48 -13.35 -5.31
CA ALA A 57 -12.77 -12.76 -4.99
C ALA A 57 -12.68 -11.25 -4.72
N VAL A 58 -11.64 -10.80 -4.01
CA VAL A 58 -11.39 -9.37 -3.78
C VAL A 58 -11.06 -8.65 -5.08
N GLY A 59 -10.19 -9.21 -5.91
CA GLY A 59 -9.85 -8.62 -7.20
C GLY A 59 -11.06 -8.47 -8.14
N ASP A 60 -11.90 -9.51 -8.21
CA ASP A 60 -13.12 -9.51 -9.01
C ASP A 60 -14.11 -8.47 -8.49
N MET A 61 -14.32 -8.42 -7.17
CA MET A 61 -15.20 -7.44 -6.52
C MET A 61 -14.76 -6.00 -6.81
N MET A 62 -13.48 -5.68 -6.63
CA MET A 62 -12.96 -4.33 -6.86
C MET A 62 -13.02 -3.91 -8.33
N ASN A 63 -13.02 -4.87 -9.26
CA ASN A 63 -13.19 -4.57 -10.69
C ASN A 63 -14.66 -4.50 -11.15
N THR A 64 -15.63 -4.81 -10.28
CA THR A 64 -17.05 -4.68 -10.66
C THR A 64 -17.40 -3.24 -10.99
N HIS A 65 -18.25 -3.05 -11.99
CA HIS A 65 -18.70 -1.72 -12.42
C HIS A 65 -19.28 -0.92 -11.24
N SER A 66 -20.09 -1.55 -10.38
CA SER A 66 -20.69 -0.90 -9.21
C SER A 66 -19.66 -0.38 -8.21
N VAL A 67 -18.59 -1.15 -7.92
CA VAL A 67 -17.54 -0.72 -6.99
C VAL A 67 -16.73 0.42 -7.60
N ARG A 68 -16.37 0.34 -8.89
CA ARG A 68 -15.65 1.44 -9.57
C ARG A 68 -16.47 2.73 -9.57
N VAL A 69 -17.78 2.66 -9.83
CA VAL A 69 -18.66 3.83 -9.75
C VAL A 69 -18.70 4.42 -8.34
N ALA A 70 -18.82 3.57 -7.31
CA ALA A 70 -18.86 4.02 -5.92
C ALA A 70 -17.56 4.72 -5.52
N VAL A 71 -16.40 4.12 -5.85
CA VAL A 71 -15.08 4.70 -5.58
C VAL A 71 -14.90 6.01 -6.35
N ALA A 72 -15.23 6.04 -7.64
CA ALA A 72 -15.11 7.25 -8.46
C ALA A 72 -15.96 8.39 -7.93
N ARG A 73 -17.20 8.13 -7.50
CA ARG A 73 -18.09 9.17 -6.93
C ARG A 73 -17.65 9.65 -5.55
N ALA A 74 -17.01 8.79 -4.75
CA ALA A 74 -16.45 9.21 -3.47
C ALA A 74 -15.29 10.20 -3.68
N MET A 75 -14.42 9.95 -4.66
CA MET A 75 -13.29 10.83 -4.97
C MET A 75 -13.66 12.06 -5.78
N TRP A 76 -14.56 11.91 -6.75
CA TRP A 76 -14.96 12.95 -7.70
C TRP A 76 -16.49 13.02 -7.79
N PRO A 77 -17.15 13.64 -6.79
CA PRO A 77 -18.61 13.77 -6.76
C PRO A 77 -19.20 14.47 -8.00
N GLU A 78 -18.40 15.29 -8.69
CA GLU A 78 -18.76 15.97 -9.94
C GLU A 78 -18.99 15.02 -11.12
N HIS A 79 -18.50 13.78 -11.06
CA HIS A 79 -18.76 12.74 -12.05
C HIS A 79 -20.15 12.10 -11.82
N ALA A 80 -21.20 12.89 -12.07
CA ALA A 80 -22.59 12.56 -11.72
C ALA A 80 -23.14 11.32 -12.48
N SER A 81 -22.74 11.10 -13.74
CA SER A 81 -23.19 9.94 -14.51
C SER A 81 -22.35 8.70 -14.18
N ALA A 82 -23.02 7.54 -14.03
CA ALA A 82 -22.36 6.28 -13.69
C ALA A 82 -21.32 5.89 -14.76
N ASP A 83 -21.61 6.14 -16.04
CA ASP A 83 -20.72 5.81 -17.15
C ASP A 83 -19.46 6.69 -17.13
N THR A 84 -19.59 8.00 -16.94
CA THR A 84 -18.41 8.89 -16.83
C THR A 84 -17.53 8.56 -15.63
N ALA A 85 -18.13 8.15 -14.50
CA ALA A 85 -17.39 7.79 -13.29
C ALA A 85 -16.68 6.43 -13.47
N ALA A 86 -17.37 5.45 -14.07
CA ALA A 86 -16.83 4.13 -14.36
C ALA A 86 -15.73 4.17 -15.43
N ASP A 87 -15.83 5.06 -16.43
CA ASP A 87 -14.84 5.21 -17.49
C ASP A 87 -13.62 6.02 -17.03
N HIS A 88 -13.76 6.83 -15.98
CA HIS A 88 -12.65 7.54 -15.36
C HIS A 88 -11.68 6.57 -14.67
N LEU A 89 -12.20 5.53 -14.02
CA LEU A 89 -11.42 4.46 -13.38
C LEU A 89 -11.34 3.21 -14.25
N ARG A 90 -10.13 2.86 -14.67
CA ARG A 90 -9.85 1.55 -15.30
C ARG A 90 -9.83 0.45 -14.23
N ASN A 91 -9.61 -0.79 -14.65
CA ASN A 91 -9.41 -1.91 -13.72
C ASN A 91 -8.24 -1.65 -12.76
N ILE A 92 -8.27 -2.33 -11.62
CA ILE A 92 -7.15 -2.31 -10.68
C ILE A 92 -5.89 -2.85 -11.35
N SER A 93 -4.77 -2.20 -11.09
CA SER A 93 -3.44 -2.53 -11.64
C SER A 93 -2.67 -3.52 -10.77
N ASP A 94 -2.79 -3.40 -9.45
CA ASP A 94 -2.23 -4.32 -8.46
C ASP A 94 -3.04 -4.21 -7.15
N TYR A 95 -2.97 -5.25 -6.31
CA TYR A 95 -3.56 -5.25 -4.98
C TYR A 95 -2.91 -6.32 -4.07
N PHE A 96 -3.17 -6.22 -2.78
CA PHE A 96 -2.80 -7.22 -1.79
C PHE A 96 -3.74 -7.22 -0.59
N ILE A 97 -3.80 -8.39 0.05
CA ILE A 97 -4.47 -8.62 1.33
C ILE A 97 -3.38 -8.79 2.36
N THR A 98 -3.38 -7.97 3.41
CA THR A 98 -2.28 -7.88 4.37
C THR A 98 -2.70 -8.16 5.79
N ALA A 99 -1.73 -8.66 6.56
CA ALA A 99 -1.79 -8.71 8.02
C ALA A 99 -0.48 -8.12 8.58
N PHE A 100 -0.59 -7.09 9.42
CA PHE A 100 0.53 -6.56 10.20
C PHE A 100 0.41 -7.09 11.63
N ASP A 101 1.38 -7.89 12.04
CA ASP A 101 1.50 -8.41 13.40
C ASP A 101 2.18 -7.35 14.31
N ASP A 102 2.37 -7.62 15.59
CA ASP A 102 3.17 -6.77 16.47
C ASP A 102 4.51 -6.41 15.81
N GLY A 103 4.97 -5.16 15.93
CA GLY A 103 6.20 -4.63 15.34
C GLY A 103 6.26 -4.55 13.80
N ASP A 104 5.23 -5.01 13.08
CA ASP A 104 5.15 -4.88 11.63
C ASP A 104 4.88 -3.43 11.21
N PHE A 105 5.42 -3.03 10.05
CA PHE A 105 5.35 -1.66 9.51
C PHE A 105 5.55 -1.63 8.00
N LEU A 106 5.31 -0.48 7.39
CA LEU A 106 5.64 -0.18 6.00
C LEU A 106 6.29 1.20 5.95
N SER A 107 7.58 1.27 5.58
CA SER A 107 8.32 2.53 5.54
C SER A 107 7.71 3.52 4.54
N THR A 108 8.01 4.81 4.72
CA THR A 108 7.60 5.88 3.80
C THR A 108 7.86 5.54 2.32
N HIS A 109 6.83 5.71 1.50
CA HIS A 109 6.82 5.49 0.05
C HIS A 109 5.71 6.33 -0.61
N ASN A 110 5.60 6.31 -1.94
CA ASN A 110 4.67 7.14 -2.71
C ASN A 110 3.87 6.38 -3.78
N ASP A 111 3.90 5.04 -3.74
CA ASP A 111 3.28 4.12 -4.71
C ASP A 111 3.70 4.22 -6.18
N GLY A 112 4.44 5.25 -6.57
CA GLY A 112 5.08 5.42 -7.87
C GLY A 112 4.15 5.17 -9.06
N SER A 113 4.37 4.03 -9.73
CA SER A 113 3.59 3.62 -10.91
C SER A 113 2.51 2.58 -10.65
N SER A 114 2.20 2.30 -9.39
CA SER A 114 1.19 1.31 -9.04
C SER A 114 -0.20 1.72 -9.50
N GLY A 115 -0.53 3.02 -9.52
CA GLY A 115 -1.73 3.58 -10.15
C GLY A 115 -1.91 5.05 -9.81
N SER A 116 -3.05 5.64 -10.16
CA SER A 116 -3.36 7.04 -9.88
C SER A 116 -4.21 7.23 -8.62
N LEU A 117 -5.04 6.25 -8.29
CA LEU A 117 -5.89 6.26 -7.10
C LEU A 117 -5.60 5.02 -6.27
N ALA A 118 -5.03 5.22 -5.08
CA ALA A 118 -4.88 4.17 -4.09
C ALA A 118 -6.15 4.04 -3.25
N TRP A 119 -6.41 2.81 -2.81
CA TRP A 119 -7.45 2.51 -1.84
C TRP A 119 -6.89 1.59 -0.75
N VAL A 120 -7.27 1.85 0.50
CA VAL A 120 -6.92 1.03 1.66
C VAL A 120 -8.19 0.73 2.45
N LEU A 121 -8.69 -0.50 2.36
CA LEU A 121 -9.80 -0.98 3.18
C LEU A 121 -9.27 -1.62 4.47
N HIS A 122 -9.56 -0.99 5.59
CA HIS A 122 -9.21 -1.48 6.92
C HIS A 122 -10.24 -2.51 7.40
N LEU A 123 -9.76 -3.66 7.88
CA LEU A 123 -10.59 -4.80 8.28
C LEU A 123 -10.38 -5.25 9.73
N SER A 124 -9.62 -4.49 10.52
CA SER A 124 -9.41 -4.79 11.95
C SER A 124 -10.62 -4.37 12.79
N ARG A 125 -11.28 -5.35 13.43
CA ARG A 125 -12.34 -5.08 14.41
C ARG A 125 -11.75 -4.58 15.72
N ASP A 126 -12.47 -3.65 16.36
CA ASP A 126 -12.16 -3.14 17.70
C ASP A 126 -10.70 -2.69 17.90
N TRP A 127 -10.11 -2.09 16.87
CA TRP A 127 -8.70 -1.69 16.89
C TRP A 127 -8.45 -0.66 18.01
N ASN A 128 -7.54 -0.99 18.91
CA ASN A 128 -7.16 -0.09 19.98
C ASN A 128 -6.33 1.08 19.40
N PRO A 129 -6.72 2.35 19.62
CA PRO A 129 -5.95 3.50 19.14
C PRO A 129 -4.51 3.57 19.65
N THR A 130 -4.17 2.88 20.75
CA THR A 130 -2.78 2.82 21.23
C THR A 130 -1.95 1.71 20.58
N SER A 131 -2.57 0.83 19.79
CA SER A 131 -1.91 -0.28 19.10
C SER A 131 -1.17 0.11 17.82
N GLY A 132 -1.03 1.40 17.54
CA GLY A 132 -0.29 1.88 16.36
C GLY A 132 -0.93 1.41 15.05
N GLY A 133 -0.11 1.28 14.01
CA GLY A 133 -0.57 0.83 12.69
C GLY A 133 -1.35 1.90 11.92
N GLU A 134 -1.24 3.17 12.31
CA GLU A 134 -1.82 4.29 11.59
C GLU A 134 -1.24 4.37 10.18
N LEU A 135 -2.09 4.69 9.22
CA LEU A 135 -1.65 5.14 7.90
C LEU A 135 -1.32 6.63 8.02
N ARG A 136 -0.04 6.96 7.95
CA ARG A 136 0.49 8.31 8.11
C ARG A 136 0.81 8.92 6.76
N PHE A 137 0.33 10.13 6.53
CA PHE A 137 0.68 10.97 5.40
C PHE A 137 1.61 12.09 5.86
N ASN A 138 2.70 12.30 5.12
CA ASN A 138 3.63 13.38 5.38
C ASN A 138 3.16 14.63 4.64
N ALA A 139 2.53 15.58 5.35
CA ALA A 139 2.09 16.85 4.76
C ALA A 139 3.25 17.86 4.77
N GLY A 140 3.58 18.44 3.62
CA GLY A 140 4.56 19.53 3.55
C GLY A 140 4.83 20.02 2.12
N ALA A 141 4.74 21.35 1.92
CA ALA A 141 5.22 22.00 0.72
C ALA A 141 6.76 21.92 0.64
N PRO A 142 7.37 21.86 -0.56
CA PRO A 142 8.80 21.58 -0.73
C PRO A 142 9.77 22.56 -0.02
N ASN A 143 9.30 23.75 0.36
CA ASN A 143 10.14 24.88 0.76
C ASN A 143 9.90 25.42 2.18
N SER A 144 9.29 24.65 3.09
CA SER A 144 9.14 25.08 4.49
C SER A 144 9.62 23.99 5.46
N PRO A 145 10.84 24.12 6.01
CA PRO A 145 11.38 23.17 7.00
C PRO A 145 10.57 23.12 8.31
N GLN A 146 9.71 24.10 8.58
CA GLN A 146 9.01 24.27 9.86
C GLN A 146 7.51 23.90 9.85
N SER A 147 6.94 23.42 8.75
CA SER A 147 5.50 23.08 8.65
C SER A 147 5.19 21.65 8.20
N ARG A 148 6.11 20.70 8.46
CA ARG A 148 5.89 19.28 8.15
C ARG A 148 4.89 18.66 9.12
N GLY A 149 3.60 18.92 8.90
CA GLY A 149 2.53 18.22 9.59
C GLY A 149 2.48 16.76 9.17
N THR A 150 1.98 15.89 10.04
CA THR A 150 1.58 14.54 9.65
C THR A 150 0.08 14.43 9.83
N ILE A 151 -0.56 13.66 8.96
CA ILE A 151 -1.97 13.31 9.08
C ILE A 151 -2.04 11.81 9.24
N ASP A 152 -2.59 11.36 10.37
CA ASP A 152 -2.65 9.95 10.73
C ASP A 152 -4.09 9.46 10.67
N PHE A 153 -4.29 8.34 9.99
CA PHE A 153 -5.58 7.64 9.96
C PHE A 153 -5.44 6.32 10.71
N SER A 154 -6.12 6.23 11.87
CA SER A 154 -6.20 4.99 12.63
C SER A 154 -7.00 3.95 11.86
N PRO A 155 -6.52 2.68 11.80
CA PRO A 155 -7.30 1.63 11.17
C PRO A 155 -8.58 1.36 11.97
N GLY A 156 -9.61 0.89 11.29
CA GLY A 156 -10.85 0.47 11.91
C GLY A 156 -11.69 -0.35 10.94
N PHE A 157 -12.58 -1.18 11.48
CA PHE A 157 -13.33 -2.12 10.65
C PHE A 157 -14.18 -1.42 9.61
N ASN A 158 -14.09 -1.90 8.37
CA ASN A 158 -14.91 -1.47 7.24
C ASN A 158 -14.78 0.03 6.92
N LYS A 159 -13.56 0.56 7.04
CA LYS A 159 -13.22 1.93 6.62
C LYS A 159 -12.32 1.87 5.40
N MET A 160 -12.73 2.52 4.30
CA MET A 160 -11.91 2.61 3.10
C MET A 160 -11.33 4.02 2.99
N LEU A 161 -10.02 4.13 3.05
CA LEU A 161 -9.35 5.39 2.71
C LEU A 161 -9.05 5.41 1.22
N LEU A 162 -9.33 6.54 0.57
CA LEU A 162 -9.01 6.80 -0.83
C LEU A 162 -8.07 8.01 -0.93
N PHE A 163 -7.03 7.89 -1.73
CA PHE A 163 -6.10 9.00 -1.95
C PHE A 163 -5.41 8.93 -3.31
N LEU A 164 -5.13 10.09 -3.87
CA LEU A 164 -4.41 10.19 -5.12
C LEU A 164 -2.92 9.91 -4.90
N THR A 165 -2.36 9.00 -5.66
CA THR A 165 -0.91 8.75 -5.73
C THR A 165 -0.27 9.60 -6.82
N ARG A 166 -1.06 10.03 -7.80
CA ARG A 166 -0.64 10.88 -8.93
C ARG A 166 -1.60 12.07 -9.10
N PRO A 167 -1.10 13.22 -9.59
CA PRO A 167 0.31 13.52 -9.89
C PRO A 167 1.15 13.83 -8.63
N GLY A 168 0.54 13.84 -7.44
CA GLY A 168 1.13 14.38 -6.21
C GLY A 168 2.25 13.56 -5.57
N ASN A 169 2.48 12.29 -5.95
CA ASN A 169 3.45 11.40 -5.33
C ASN A 169 3.32 11.36 -3.79
N THR A 170 2.10 11.18 -3.31
CA THR A 170 1.68 11.24 -1.91
C THR A 170 2.55 10.39 -0.98
N PRO A 171 3.49 10.99 -0.21
CA PRO A 171 4.37 10.23 0.67
C PRO A 171 3.62 9.75 1.91
N HIS A 172 3.60 8.45 2.13
CA HIS A 172 2.87 7.83 3.22
C HIS A 172 3.55 6.55 3.75
N GLU A 173 3.21 6.17 4.96
CA GLU A 173 3.74 5.01 5.66
C GLU A 173 2.69 4.34 6.55
N VAL A 174 2.93 3.09 6.94
CA VAL A 174 2.17 2.45 8.03
C VAL A 174 3.07 2.40 9.24
N LEU A 175 2.66 3.09 10.30
CA LEU A 175 3.41 3.12 11.55
C LEU A 175 3.50 1.73 12.18
N PRO A 176 4.52 1.46 13.01
CA PRO A 176 4.66 0.18 13.67
C PRO A 176 3.43 -0.20 14.48
N VAL A 177 2.93 -1.42 14.28
CA VAL A 177 1.89 -2.02 15.12
C VAL A 177 2.47 -2.37 16.50
N LYS A 178 1.68 -2.16 17.55
CA LYS A 178 2.00 -2.44 18.95
C LYS A 178 0.85 -3.22 19.57
N LEU A 179 0.88 -4.54 19.42
CA LEU A 179 -0.19 -5.38 19.96
C LEU A 179 -0.05 -5.50 21.48
N ALA A 180 -1.18 -5.51 22.19
CA ALA A 180 -1.18 -5.56 23.66
C ALA A 180 -0.68 -6.92 24.21
N SER A 181 -0.78 -7.98 23.40
CA SER A 181 -0.31 -9.32 23.73
C SER A 181 -0.04 -10.13 22.45
N THR A 182 0.55 -11.31 22.60
CA THR A 182 0.76 -12.26 21.50
C THR A 182 -0.51 -12.87 20.94
N ASP A 183 -1.61 -12.78 21.68
CA ASP A 183 -2.92 -13.35 21.30
C ASP A 183 -3.85 -12.32 20.65
N ALA A 184 -3.43 -11.05 20.61
CA ALA A 184 -4.17 -10.00 19.94
C ALA A 184 -4.21 -10.21 18.43
N GLU A 185 -5.33 -9.85 17.79
CA GLU A 185 -5.49 -10.01 16.36
C GLU A 185 -4.55 -9.07 15.56
N PRO A 186 -3.97 -9.54 14.45
CA PRO A 186 -3.20 -8.69 13.55
C PRO A 186 -4.04 -7.57 12.93
N ARG A 187 -3.37 -6.53 12.44
CA ARG A 187 -4.01 -5.49 11.64
C ARG A 187 -4.28 -6.00 10.23
N PHE A 188 -5.53 -6.30 9.90
CA PHE A 188 -5.92 -6.71 8.56
C PHE A 188 -6.25 -5.52 7.67
N GLY A 189 -5.83 -5.61 6.40
CA GLY A 189 -6.19 -4.61 5.41
C GLY A 189 -6.11 -5.13 3.98
N LEU A 190 -6.92 -4.55 3.11
CA LEU A 190 -6.83 -4.71 1.66
C LEU A 190 -6.30 -3.40 1.09
N THR A 191 -5.38 -3.48 0.15
CA THR A 191 -4.86 -2.30 -0.54
C THR A 191 -4.75 -2.59 -2.01
N GLY A 192 -5.03 -1.60 -2.84
CA GLY A 192 -4.77 -1.68 -4.27
C GLY A 192 -4.87 -0.31 -4.92
N TRP A 193 -4.76 -0.33 -6.25
CA TRP A 193 -4.76 0.89 -7.05
C TRP A 193 -5.65 0.76 -8.26
N TYR A 194 -6.37 1.82 -8.59
CA TYR A 194 -6.99 2.01 -9.90
C TYR A 194 -6.08 2.87 -10.77
N MET A 195 -6.04 2.52 -12.06
CA MET A 195 -5.53 3.40 -13.11
C MET A 195 -6.65 4.35 -13.56
N THR A 196 -6.32 5.56 -13.96
CA THR A 196 -7.26 6.51 -14.58
C THR A 196 -7.12 6.52 -16.09
N SER A 197 -8.06 7.15 -16.80
CA SER A 197 -7.95 7.38 -18.25
C SER A 197 -6.71 8.19 -18.64
N GLY A 198 -6.26 9.10 -17.77
CA GLY A 198 -5.06 9.92 -17.91
C GLY A 198 -3.75 9.20 -17.59
N ASP A 199 -3.81 8.02 -16.96
CA ASP A 199 -2.67 7.13 -16.96
C ASP A 199 -2.47 6.65 -18.40
N ALA A 200 -1.43 7.21 -19.06
CA ALA A 200 -0.95 6.62 -20.28
C ALA A 200 -0.78 5.12 -20.02
N PHE A 201 -1.38 4.28 -20.87
CA PHE A 201 -0.86 2.93 -21.05
C PHE A 201 0.52 3.11 -21.70
N GLN A 202 1.49 3.59 -20.92
CA GLN A 202 2.87 3.31 -21.22
C GLN A 202 2.89 1.80 -21.13
N GLY A 203 2.96 1.13 -22.28
CA GLY A 203 3.08 -0.30 -22.43
C GLY A 203 4.42 -0.77 -21.86
N GLY A 204 4.69 -0.39 -20.62
CA GLY A 204 5.89 -0.69 -19.92
C GLY A 204 5.82 -2.14 -19.53
N THR A 205 6.68 -2.90 -20.17
CA THR A 205 7.02 -4.23 -19.71
C THR A 205 7.34 -4.17 -18.21
N ALA A 206 7.23 -5.30 -17.51
CA ALA A 206 7.57 -5.39 -16.09
C ALA A 206 8.95 -4.80 -15.74
N ALA A 207 9.86 -4.68 -16.72
CA ALA A 207 11.17 -4.05 -16.59
C ALA A 207 11.13 -2.51 -16.44
N GLU A 208 10.17 -1.82 -17.06
CA GLU A 208 10.01 -0.36 -16.89
C GLU A 208 9.44 -0.01 -15.51
N PHE A 209 8.54 -0.86 -15.00
CA PHE A 209 8.07 -0.79 -13.61
C PHE A 209 9.21 -1.03 -12.58
N ALA A 210 10.23 -1.81 -12.93
CA ALA A 210 11.40 -2.02 -12.08
C ALA A 210 12.36 -0.82 -12.07
N GLN A 211 12.48 -0.10 -13.19
CA GLN A 211 13.30 1.12 -13.29
C GLN A 211 12.68 2.33 -12.57
N MET A 212 11.35 2.50 -12.60
CA MET A 212 10.69 3.59 -11.87
C MET A 212 10.81 3.45 -10.34
N LYS A 213 10.97 2.23 -9.82
CA LYS A 213 11.23 2.01 -8.38
C LYS A 213 12.61 2.48 -7.90
N ALA A 214 13.54 2.76 -8.83
CA ALA A 214 14.87 3.24 -8.51
C ALA A 214 14.99 4.78 -8.54
N GLY A 215 13.95 5.50 -8.99
CA GLY A 215 14.02 6.93 -9.29
C GLY A 215 12.97 7.76 -8.55
N GLU A 216 13.41 8.31 -7.42
CA GLU A 216 13.04 9.62 -6.87
C GLU A 216 11.67 9.89 -6.22
N SER A 217 11.83 10.58 -5.09
CA SER A 217 10.89 11.40 -4.35
C SER A 217 10.52 12.67 -5.11
N LYS A 218 9.30 13.18 -4.85
CA LYS A 218 8.90 14.59 -4.64
C LYS A 218 7.44 14.80 -5.07
N VAL A 219 6.64 15.37 -4.16
CA VAL A 219 5.68 16.49 -4.34
C VAL A 219 4.65 16.47 -3.18
N SER A 220 4.06 17.64 -2.92
CA SER A 220 3.24 18.05 -1.77
C SER A 220 1.77 17.67 -1.93
N LEU A 221 1.17 17.19 -0.84
CA LEU A 221 -0.28 17.02 -0.68
C LEU A 221 -1.03 18.36 -0.55
N ARG A 222 -2.24 18.44 -1.11
CA ARG A 222 -3.28 19.41 -0.73
C ARG A 222 -4.38 18.69 0.04
N GLY A 223 -5.09 19.41 0.91
CA GLY A 223 -6.15 18.84 1.76
C GLY A 223 -7.31 18.19 0.99
N ASP A 224 -7.48 18.53 -0.28
CA ASP A 224 -8.54 18.02 -1.16
C ASP A 224 -8.18 16.67 -1.82
N ASP A 225 -6.97 16.15 -1.59
CA ASP A 225 -6.46 14.90 -2.20
C ASP A 225 -6.84 13.62 -1.41
N LEU A 226 -7.62 13.77 -0.32
CA LEU A 226 -7.96 12.71 0.64
C LEU A 226 -9.47 12.59 0.84
N CYS A 227 -10.01 11.37 0.75
CA CYS A 227 -11.39 11.05 1.09
C CYS A 227 -11.44 9.83 2.03
N VAL A 228 -12.29 9.92 3.06
CA VAL A 228 -12.55 8.86 4.06
C VAL A 228 -13.99 8.36 3.91
#